data_AF-A0A8K0SM16-F1
#
_entry.id   AF-A0A8K0SM16-F1
#
_cell.length_a   1.000
_cell.length_b   1.000
_cell.length_c   1.000
_cell.angle_alpha   90.00
_cell.angle_beta   90.00
_cell.angle_gamma   90.00
#
_symmetry.space_group_name_H-M   'P 1'
#
loop_
_entity.id
_entity.type
_entity.pdbx_description
1 polymer ?
#
loop_
_entity_poly.entity_id
_entity_poly.type
_entity_poly.pdbx_seq_one_letter_code
_entity_poly.pdbx_strand_id
1 'polypeptide(L)'
;EDFIGGAGEEVDYSQPFGPGTTLLPMPDPQDNLDAIAQKMTALSNVVQRGKSLAVATGYKATTHQERDPVERAKRTMKPMELQQYDAWHRGARMPAFDFAANRKEIKGGEESVKRYTRRGHAMARIWSHEGASAENAMWLATEMAWANPLVIAVAKMELAEVQTARRAVAIATDQMNEINRLLKQKVRTINHAKEIIQAREHALKAKMPNYRKRKDTIN
;
A
#
# COMPACT_ATOMS: atom_id res chain seq x y z
N GLU A 1 15.76 -15.74 -2.35
CA GLU A 1 15.25 -15.40 -1.02
C GLU A 1 13.89 -14.77 -1.20
N ASP A 2 12.84 -15.53 -0.92
CA ASP A 2 11.44 -15.15 -1.14
C ASP A 2 10.94 -14.28 0.02
N PHE A 3 10.94 -12.96 -0.18
CA PHE A 3 10.42 -11.99 0.78
C PHE A 3 8.94 -11.70 0.48
N ILE A 4 8.07 -12.68 0.69
CA ILE A 4 6.61 -12.48 0.74
C ILE A 4 6.20 -12.54 2.22
N GLY A 5 6.66 -11.57 3.01
CA GLY A 5 6.33 -11.45 4.43
C GLY A 5 5.38 -10.27 4.65
N GLY A 6 4.12 -10.55 5.01
CA GLY A 6 3.21 -9.50 5.49
C GLY A 6 1.72 -9.75 5.27
N ALA A 7 1.33 -10.77 4.50
CA ALA A 7 -0.09 -11.04 4.22
C ALA A 7 -0.88 -11.63 5.41
N GLY A 8 -0.23 -11.99 6.52
CA GLY A 8 -0.84 -12.73 7.63
C GLY A 8 -0.67 -12.14 9.04
N GLU A 9 0.00 -11.00 9.22
CA GLU A 9 0.18 -10.41 10.55
C GLU A 9 -0.91 -9.39 10.89
N GLU A 10 -1.39 -9.41 12.13
CA GLU A 10 -2.41 -8.52 12.66
C GLU A 10 -1.91 -7.06 12.60
N VAL A 11 -2.41 -6.29 11.63
CA VAL A 11 -2.00 -4.89 11.45
C VAL A 11 -2.41 -4.05 12.65
N ASP A 12 -1.47 -3.48 13.37
CA ASP A 12 -1.70 -2.60 14.51
C ASP A 12 -1.93 -1.15 14.06
N TYR A 13 -3.10 -0.62 14.39
CA TYR A 13 -3.54 0.75 14.08
C TYR A 13 -3.32 1.75 15.23
N SER A 14 -2.71 1.31 16.35
CA SER A 14 -2.24 2.25 17.37
C SER A 14 -1.30 3.27 16.73
N GLN A 15 -1.27 4.49 17.27
CA GLN A 15 -0.30 5.47 16.80
C GLN A 15 1.10 4.85 16.89
N PRO A 16 1.85 4.79 15.79
CA PRO A 16 3.11 4.06 15.74
C PRO A 16 4.17 4.68 16.64
N PHE A 17 3.91 5.90 17.13
CA PHE A 17 4.81 6.67 17.94
C PHE A 17 3.94 7.52 18.91
N GLY A 18 4.36 7.68 20.17
CA GLY A 18 3.55 8.32 21.23
C GLY A 18 3.17 9.79 20.98
N PRO A 19 2.50 10.47 21.92
CA PRO A 19 2.11 11.87 21.74
C PRO A 19 3.33 12.76 21.43
N GLY A 20 3.41 13.31 20.21
CA GLY A 20 4.49 14.20 19.77
C GLY A 20 5.28 13.78 18.52
N THR A 21 4.82 12.79 17.77
CA THR A 21 5.65 12.15 16.73
C THR A 21 5.35 12.53 15.29
N THR A 22 6.43 12.67 14.52
CA THR A 22 6.44 13.13 13.12
C THR A 22 5.91 12.06 12.18
N LEU A 23 4.83 12.38 11.46
CA LEU A 23 4.25 11.54 10.40
C LEU A 23 5.29 11.26 9.29
N LEU A 24 5.32 10.02 8.80
CA LEU A 24 6.18 9.66 7.67
C LEU A 24 5.75 10.40 6.39
N PRO A 25 6.69 10.96 5.63
CA PRO A 25 6.39 11.59 4.35
C PRO A 25 6.03 10.53 3.31
N MET A 26 5.01 10.81 2.51
CA MET A 26 4.71 10.03 1.32
C MET A 26 5.70 10.36 0.19
N PRO A 27 5.98 9.40 -0.70
CA PRO A 27 6.62 9.68 -1.98
C PRO A 27 5.79 10.72 -2.76
N ASP A 28 6.50 11.69 -3.34
CA ASP A 28 5.97 12.75 -4.17
C ASP A 28 6.53 12.63 -5.59
N PRO A 29 5.74 12.95 -6.65
CA PRO A 29 6.23 12.93 -8.02
C PRO A 29 7.45 13.84 -8.31
N GLN A 30 7.75 14.80 -7.44
CA GLN A 30 8.93 15.66 -7.57
C GLN A 30 10.15 15.16 -6.79
N ASP A 31 10.01 14.08 -6.02
CA ASP A 31 11.13 13.48 -5.31
C ASP A 31 12.18 12.91 -6.28
N ASN A 32 13.45 12.99 -5.87
CA ASN A 32 14.51 12.26 -6.54
C ASN A 32 14.58 10.79 -6.08
N LEU A 33 15.37 9.98 -6.80
CA LEU A 33 15.55 8.55 -6.55
C LEU A 33 15.89 8.20 -5.09
N ASP A 34 16.87 8.90 -4.52
CA ASP A 34 17.34 8.63 -3.17
C ASP A 34 16.26 8.97 -2.13
N ALA A 35 15.52 10.07 -2.35
CA ALA A 35 14.39 10.45 -1.51
C ALA A 35 13.24 9.43 -1.60
N ILE A 36 12.91 8.93 -2.80
CA ILE A 36 11.90 7.88 -2.96
C ILE A 36 12.36 6.60 -2.28
N ALA A 37 13.62 6.18 -2.47
CA ALA A 37 14.17 4.99 -1.85
C ALA A 37 14.11 5.10 -0.31
N GLN A 38 14.56 6.21 0.26
CA GLN A 38 14.50 6.46 1.71
C GLN A 38 13.05 6.42 2.24
N LYS A 39 12.10 7.07 1.54
CA LYS A 39 10.69 7.07 1.92
C LYS A 39 10.09 5.67 1.82
N MET A 40 10.33 4.94 0.73
CA MET A 40 9.85 3.57 0.54
C MET A 40 10.44 2.61 1.57
N THR A 41 11.71 2.76 1.95
CA THR A 41 12.32 2.00 3.04
C THR A 41 11.70 2.33 4.40
N ALA A 42 11.40 3.60 4.66
CA ALA A 42 10.70 4.00 5.89
C ALA A 42 9.29 3.39 5.95
N LEU A 43 8.55 3.37 4.83
CA LEU A 43 7.25 2.73 4.73
C LEU A 43 7.34 1.20 4.89
N SER A 44 8.31 0.54 4.25
CA SER A 44 8.48 -0.91 4.40
C SER A 44 8.76 -1.31 5.84
N ASN A 45 9.53 -0.50 6.58
CA ASN A 45 9.81 -0.75 8.00
C ASN A 45 8.56 -0.66 8.88
N VAL A 46 7.58 0.17 8.51
CA VAL A 46 6.28 0.24 9.23
C VAL A 46 5.50 -1.06 9.00
N VAL A 47 5.44 -1.53 7.76
CA VAL A 47 4.76 -2.79 7.42
C VAL A 47 5.43 -3.98 8.10
N GLN A 48 6.76 -4.06 8.08
CA GLN A 48 7.52 -5.14 8.73
C GLN A 48 7.34 -5.17 10.25
N ARG A 49 6.95 -4.05 10.87
CA ARG A 49 6.64 -3.98 12.31
C ARG A 49 5.17 -4.26 12.61
N GLY A 50 4.41 -4.71 11.61
CA GLY A 50 2.97 -4.94 11.70
C GLY A 50 2.17 -3.65 11.93
N LYS A 51 2.71 -2.46 11.66
CA LYS A 51 2.03 -1.18 11.91
C LYS A 51 1.28 -0.72 10.65
N SER A 52 0.18 0.02 10.83
CA SER A 52 -0.56 0.62 9.72
C SER A 52 0.25 1.71 9.02
N LEU A 53 0.43 1.56 7.69
CA LEU A 53 1.04 2.57 6.84
C LEU A 53 0.22 3.85 6.82
N ALA A 54 -1.09 3.70 6.85
CA ALA A 54 -2.00 4.81 6.76
C ALA A 54 -1.93 5.65 8.05
N VAL A 55 -1.85 5.03 9.24
CA VAL A 55 -1.56 5.74 10.50
C VAL A 55 -0.19 6.41 10.46
N ALA A 56 0.86 5.68 10.04
CA ALA A 56 2.24 6.18 10.07
C ALA A 56 2.48 7.37 9.12
N THR A 57 1.80 7.42 7.98
CA THR A 57 1.92 8.50 7.00
C THR A 57 0.95 9.66 7.24
N GLY A 58 0.12 9.56 8.28
CA GLY A 58 -1.03 10.44 8.46
C GLY A 58 -1.92 10.45 7.22
N TYR A 59 -1.99 9.31 6.54
CA TYR A 59 -2.93 9.04 5.47
C TYR A 59 -2.84 9.95 4.24
N LYS A 60 -1.66 10.53 3.98
CA LYS A 60 -1.39 11.51 2.89
C LYS A 60 -1.52 10.96 1.45
N ALA A 61 -1.95 9.73 1.30
CA ALA A 61 -1.91 8.94 0.08
C ALA A 61 -3.19 8.99 -0.76
N THR A 62 -4.04 10.02 -0.62
CA THR A 62 -5.32 10.09 -1.34
C THR A 62 -5.31 11.17 -2.43
N THR A 63 -6.04 10.91 -3.53
CA THR A 63 -6.06 11.75 -4.76
C THR A 63 -6.72 13.10 -4.58
N HIS A 64 -7.37 13.31 -3.45
CA HIS A 64 -7.93 14.59 -3.07
C HIS A 64 -7.11 15.04 -1.87
N GLN A 65 -6.32 16.11 -2.02
CA GLN A 65 -5.60 16.77 -0.91
C GLN A 65 -6.56 17.29 0.18
N GLU A 66 -7.87 17.26 -0.07
CA GLU A 66 -8.89 17.57 0.91
C GLU A 66 -9.12 16.40 1.89
N ARG A 67 -8.38 16.51 3.00
CA ARG A 67 -8.68 16.00 4.35
C ARG A 67 -8.66 14.49 4.49
N ASP A 68 -7.57 14.05 5.14
CA ASP A 68 -7.43 12.86 5.99
C ASP A 68 -8.56 11.82 5.81
N PRO A 69 -8.32 10.68 5.12
CA PRO A 69 -9.33 9.65 4.91
C PRO A 69 -9.86 9.03 6.19
N VAL A 70 -9.19 9.17 7.35
CA VAL A 70 -9.78 8.88 8.66
C VAL A 70 -10.70 9.99 9.10
N GLU A 71 -10.36 11.28 8.95
CA GLU A 71 -11.34 12.35 9.17
C GLU A 71 -12.53 12.25 8.20
N ARG A 72 -12.33 11.82 6.96
CA ARG A 72 -13.42 11.56 6.02
C ARG A 72 -14.20 10.30 6.43
N ALA A 73 -13.52 9.24 6.86
CA ALA A 73 -14.19 8.05 7.37
C ALA A 73 -14.97 8.36 8.66
N LYS A 74 -14.40 9.11 9.60
CA LYS A 74 -14.98 9.60 10.85
C LYS A 74 -16.11 10.61 10.62
N ARG A 75 -15.98 11.53 9.66
CA ARG A 75 -17.06 12.46 9.24
C ARG A 75 -18.20 11.75 8.52
N THR A 76 -17.91 10.69 7.77
CA THR A 76 -18.93 9.82 7.16
C THR A 76 -19.41 8.73 8.11
N MET A 77 -18.78 8.58 9.28
CA MET A 77 -19.20 7.68 10.32
C MET A 77 -20.33 8.31 11.09
N LYS A 78 -21.37 7.52 11.36
CA LYS A 78 -22.39 7.94 12.31
C LYS A 78 -21.78 8.01 13.72
N PRO A 79 -22.29 8.83 14.64
CA PRO A 79 -21.76 8.92 16.01
C PRO A 79 -21.57 7.56 16.70
N MET A 80 -22.51 6.62 16.49
CA MET A 80 -22.39 5.25 16.99
C MET A 80 -21.25 4.43 16.37
N GLU A 81 -20.95 4.63 15.08
CA GLU A 81 -19.84 3.94 14.41
C GLU A 81 -18.50 4.36 15.05
N LEU A 82 -18.33 5.67 15.29
CA LEU A 82 -17.13 6.22 15.92
C LEU A 82 -16.98 5.73 17.37
N GLN A 83 -18.05 5.83 18.15
CA GLN A 83 -18.02 5.43 19.57
C GLN A 83 -17.69 3.94 19.74
N GLN A 84 -18.29 3.06 18.93
CA GLN A 84 -18.01 1.63 18.99
C GLN A 84 -16.60 1.31 18.51
N TYR A 85 -16.12 1.99 17.46
CA TYR A 85 -14.75 1.83 16.98
C TYR A 85 -13.74 2.23 18.04
N ASP A 86 -13.90 3.40 18.68
CA ASP A 86 -13.00 3.87 19.74
C ASP A 86 -13.05 2.98 20.98
N ALA A 87 -14.19 2.39 21.31
CA ALA A 87 -14.31 1.42 22.39
C ALA A 87 -13.58 0.11 22.05
N TRP A 88 -13.83 -0.45 20.87
CA TRP A 88 -13.18 -1.67 20.39
C TRP A 88 -11.66 -1.48 20.28
N HIS A 89 -11.21 -0.35 19.74
CA HIS A 89 -9.80 -0.02 19.63
C HIS A 89 -9.11 0.08 21.00
N ARG A 90 -9.81 0.56 22.04
CA ARG A 90 -9.33 0.57 23.43
C ARG A 90 -9.37 -0.79 24.12
N GLY A 91 -9.72 -1.85 23.39
CA GLY A 91 -9.71 -3.23 23.90
C GLY A 91 -11.09 -3.77 24.28
N ALA A 92 -12.19 -3.05 24.01
CA ALA A 92 -13.52 -3.62 24.19
C ALA A 92 -13.71 -4.82 23.25
N ARG A 93 -14.29 -5.89 23.78
CA ARG A 93 -14.55 -7.13 23.02
C ARG A 93 -16.02 -7.22 22.66
N MET A 94 -16.27 -7.72 21.45
CA MET A 94 -17.63 -8.05 21.02
C MET A 94 -18.07 -9.37 21.64
N PRO A 95 -19.39 -9.57 21.88
CA PRO A 95 -19.93 -10.87 22.25
C PRO A 95 -19.55 -11.95 21.25
N ALA A 96 -19.52 -13.20 21.70
CA ALA A 96 -19.22 -14.34 20.84
C ALA A 96 -20.17 -14.39 19.63
N PHE A 97 -19.62 -14.72 18.47
CA PHE A 97 -20.36 -14.85 17.21
C PHE A 97 -20.14 -16.26 16.66
N ASP A 98 -21.22 -16.97 16.34
CA ASP A 98 -21.14 -18.29 15.72
C ASP A 98 -21.07 -18.16 14.19
N PHE A 99 -19.87 -18.24 13.63
CA PHE A 99 -19.65 -18.10 12.18
C PHE A 99 -20.20 -19.26 11.35
N ALA A 100 -20.48 -20.42 11.97
CA ALA A 100 -21.07 -21.56 11.29
C ALA A 100 -22.60 -21.40 11.21
N ALA A 101 -23.25 -21.05 12.33
CA ALA A 101 -24.70 -20.94 12.41
C ALA A 101 -25.24 -19.60 11.87
N ASN A 102 -24.52 -18.50 12.08
CA ASN A 102 -25.03 -17.15 11.79
C ASN A 102 -24.73 -16.72 10.35
N ARG A 103 -25.50 -17.25 9.40
CA ARG A 103 -25.38 -16.95 7.97
C ARG A 103 -26.72 -16.55 7.38
N LYS A 104 -26.70 -15.60 6.44
CA LYS A 104 -27.89 -15.15 5.73
C LYS A 104 -27.56 -14.86 4.28
N GLU A 105 -28.39 -15.37 3.38
CA GLU A 105 -28.24 -15.13 1.95
C GLU A 105 -28.34 -13.64 1.63
N ILE A 106 -27.47 -13.16 0.75
CA ILE A 106 -27.46 -11.78 0.29
C ILE A 106 -28.48 -11.62 -0.83
N LYS A 107 -29.66 -11.13 -0.48
CA LYS A 107 -30.68 -10.74 -1.46
C LYS A 107 -30.32 -9.38 -2.07
N GLY A 108 -29.46 -9.36 -3.07
CA GLY A 108 -29.04 -8.13 -3.76
C GLY A 108 -28.09 -8.36 -4.94
N GLY A 109 -27.84 -7.31 -5.72
CA GLY A 109 -26.91 -7.35 -6.86
C GLY A 109 -25.43 -7.30 -6.46
N GLU A 110 -24.54 -7.28 -7.46
CA GLU A 110 -23.08 -7.36 -7.32
C GLU A 110 -22.50 -6.34 -6.30
N GLU A 111 -23.04 -5.13 -6.26
CA GLU A 111 -22.61 -4.09 -5.31
C GLU A 111 -22.93 -4.42 -3.85
N SER A 112 -24.04 -5.13 -3.61
CA SER A 112 -24.37 -5.61 -2.25
C SER A 112 -23.42 -6.72 -1.82
N VAL A 113 -23.07 -7.62 -2.74
CA VAL A 113 -22.06 -8.66 -2.51
C VAL A 113 -20.73 -8.02 -2.14
N LYS A 114 -20.19 -7.10 -2.97
CA LYS A 114 -18.93 -6.38 -2.67
C LYS A 114 -18.94 -5.66 -1.33
N ARG A 115 -20.07 -5.07 -0.94
CA ARG A 115 -20.21 -4.38 0.34
C ARG A 115 -20.16 -5.36 1.51
N TYR A 116 -20.88 -6.48 1.44
CA TYR A 116 -20.90 -7.47 2.51
C TYR A 116 -19.63 -8.31 2.57
N THR A 117 -18.95 -8.56 1.47
CA THR A 117 -17.61 -9.18 1.46
C THR A 117 -16.61 -8.33 2.26
N ARG A 118 -16.58 -7.00 2.02
CA ARG A 118 -15.74 -6.09 2.80
C ARG A 118 -16.07 -6.12 4.29
N ARG A 119 -17.36 -6.19 4.64
CA ARG A 119 -17.81 -6.31 6.03
C ARG A 119 -17.46 -7.67 6.63
N GLY A 120 -17.46 -8.74 5.84
CA GLY A 120 -16.99 -10.07 6.27
C GLY A 120 -15.52 -10.04 6.67
N HIS A 121 -14.66 -9.42 5.86
CA HIS A 121 -13.25 -9.21 6.23
C HIS A 121 -13.09 -8.40 7.53
N ALA A 122 -13.85 -7.31 7.68
CA ALA A 122 -13.85 -6.54 8.91
C ALA A 122 -14.33 -7.36 10.13
N MET A 123 -15.28 -8.28 9.96
CA MET A 123 -15.71 -9.20 11.02
C MET A 123 -14.61 -10.21 11.38
N ALA A 124 -13.89 -10.76 10.39
CA ALA A 124 -12.77 -11.65 10.65
C ALA A 124 -11.76 -10.99 11.60
N ARG A 125 -11.54 -9.68 11.41
CA ARG A 125 -10.67 -8.88 12.25
C ARG A 125 -11.25 -8.60 13.64
N ILE A 126 -12.50 -8.16 13.74
CA ILE A 126 -13.11 -7.80 15.04
C ILE A 126 -13.13 -9.00 16.01
N TRP A 127 -13.37 -10.20 15.48
CA TRP A 127 -13.47 -11.44 16.24
C TRP A 127 -12.22 -12.32 16.18
N SER A 128 -11.14 -11.86 15.53
CA SER A 128 -9.92 -12.66 15.30
C SER A 128 -10.23 -14.07 14.77
N HIS A 129 -11.11 -14.16 13.78
CA HIS A 129 -11.61 -15.41 13.20
C HIS A 129 -11.40 -15.45 11.69
N GLU A 130 -10.68 -16.46 11.21
CA GLU A 130 -10.50 -16.68 9.78
C GLU A 130 -11.76 -17.26 9.13
N GLY A 131 -12.09 -16.80 7.93
CA GLY A 131 -13.21 -17.35 7.14
C GLY A 131 -14.57 -16.68 7.34
N ALA A 132 -14.62 -15.51 8.02
CA ALA A 132 -15.84 -14.71 8.07
C ALA A 132 -16.31 -14.32 6.64
N SER A 133 -17.52 -14.72 6.29
CA SER A 133 -18.07 -14.58 4.95
C SER A 133 -18.98 -13.36 4.80
N ALA A 134 -19.32 -13.04 3.56
CA ALA A 134 -20.31 -12.01 3.27
C ALA A 134 -21.71 -12.35 3.85
N GLU A 135 -22.04 -13.64 3.96
CA GLU A 135 -23.30 -14.12 4.55
C GLU A 135 -23.34 -13.89 6.07
N ASN A 136 -22.20 -14.03 6.76
CA ASN A 136 -22.09 -13.70 8.17
C ASN A 136 -22.34 -12.19 8.40
N ALA A 137 -21.77 -11.35 7.53
CA ALA A 137 -21.99 -9.91 7.59
C ALA A 137 -23.43 -9.50 7.29
N MET A 138 -24.09 -10.21 6.37
CA MET A 138 -25.51 -9.99 6.09
C MET A 138 -26.38 -10.39 7.29
N TRP A 139 -26.10 -11.54 7.91
CA TRP A 139 -26.80 -11.97 9.12
C TRP A 139 -26.61 -10.98 10.27
N LEU A 140 -25.37 -10.55 10.53
CA LEU A 140 -25.06 -9.57 11.58
C LEU A 140 -25.79 -8.24 11.34
N ALA A 141 -25.85 -7.77 10.10
CA ALA A 141 -26.55 -6.53 9.77
C ALA A 141 -28.06 -6.59 10.06
N THR A 142 -28.68 -7.78 10.03
CA THR A 142 -30.12 -7.94 10.31
C THR A 142 -30.41 -8.33 11.76
N GLU A 143 -29.70 -9.31 12.30
CA GLU A 143 -30.01 -9.90 13.61
C GLU A 143 -29.23 -9.21 14.76
N MET A 144 -28.05 -8.68 14.47
CA MET A 144 -27.21 -7.94 15.42
C MET A 144 -26.98 -6.51 14.93
N ALA A 145 -28.08 -5.82 14.61
CA ALA A 145 -28.04 -4.47 14.02
C ALA A 145 -27.26 -3.45 14.88
N TRP A 146 -27.17 -3.66 16.20
CA TRP A 146 -26.40 -2.82 17.11
C TRP A 146 -24.88 -2.99 16.96
N ALA A 147 -24.39 -4.11 16.43
CA ALA A 147 -22.97 -4.41 16.18
C ALA A 147 -22.49 -3.98 14.78
N ASN A 148 -23.45 -3.79 13.87
CA ASN A 148 -23.19 -3.36 12.49
C ASN A 148 -22.39 -2.04 12.37
N PRO A 149 -22.59 -1.02 13.24
CA PRO A 149 -21.79 0.20 13.20
C PRO A 149 -20.29 -0.04 13.32
N LEU A 150 -19.85 -0.91 14.24
CA LEU A 150 -18.44 -1.27 14.38
C LEU A 150 -17.88 -1.94 13.11
N VAL A 151 -18.62 -2.89 12.54
CA VAL A 151 -18.21 -3.59 11.31
C VAL A 151 -18.07 -2.62 10.15
N ILE A 152 -18.98 -1.64 10.04
CA ILE A 152 -18.89 -0.57 9.05
C ILE A 152 -17.64 0.30 9.29
N ALA A 153 -17.37 0.65 10.54
CA ALA A 153 -16.23 1.48 10.90
C ALA A 153 -14.90 0.79 10.53
N VAL A 154 -14.73 -0.47 10.95
CA VAL A 154 -13.52 -1.25 10.65
C VAL A 154 -13.35 -1.45 9.14
N ALA A 155 -14.42 -1.76 8.40
CA ALA A 155 -14.36 -1.90 6.94
C ALA A 155 -13.95 -0.59 6.23
N LYS A 156 -14.38 0.57 6.73
CA LYS A 156 -13.94 1.88 6.22
C LYS A 156 -12.45 2.12 6.48
N MET A 157 -11.95 1.72 7.64
CA MET A 157 -10.53 1.85 8.01
C MET A 157 -9.61 0.95 7.17
N GLU A 158 -10.00 -0.30 6.95
CA GLU A 158 -9.26 -1.23 6.08
C GLU A 158 -9.19 -0.72 4.64
N LEU A 159 -10.29 -0.16 4.13
CA LEU A 159 -10.31 0.44 2.79
C LEU A 159 -9.32 1.61 2.68
N ALA A 160 -9.21 2.44 3.72
CA ALA A 160 -8.25 3.55 3.76
C ALA A 160 -6.80 3.05 3.77
N GLU A 161 -6.51 1.95 4.47
CA GLU A 161 -5.19 1.29 4.47
C GLU A 161 -4.81 0.82 3.07
N VAL A 162 -5.70 0.08 2.40
CA VAL A 162 -5.46 -0.45 1.05
C VAL A 162 -5.26 0.67 0.04
N GLN A 163 -6.05 1.74 0.12
CA GLN A 163 -5.89 2.90 -0.76
C GLN A 163 -4.53 3.58 -0.56
N THR A 164 -4.08 3.69 0.69
CA THR A 164 -2.80 4.29 1.03
C THR A 164 -1.63 3.48 0.47
N ALA A 165 -1.65 2.17 0.69
CA ALA A 165 -0.63 1.27 0.16
C ALA A 165 -0.58 1.29 -1.38
N ARG A 166 -1.75 1.18 -2.05
CA ARG A 166 -1.84 1.20 -3.51
C ARG A 166 -1.26 2.49 -4.12
N ARG A 167 -1.55 3.64 -3.50
CA ARG A 167 -1.03 4.92 -3.93
C ARG A 167 0.49 5.00 -3.79
N ALA A 168 1.05 4.61 -2.65
CA ALA A 168 2.49 4.63 -2.43
C ALA A 168 3.20 3.79 -3.50
N VAL A 169 2.69 2.59 -3.77
CA VAL A 169 3.22 1.68 -4.79
C VAL A 169 3.08 2.29 -6.20
N ALA A 170 1.93 2.87 -6.53
CA ALA A 170 1.72 3.48 -7.84
C ALA A 170 2.73 4.61 -8.12
N ILE A 171 2.90 5.55 -7.17
CA ILE A 171 3.84 6.66 -7.32
C ILE A 171 5.28 6.14 -7.48
N ALA A 172 5.69 5.18 -6.65
CA ALA A 172 7.02 4.58 -6.75
C ALA A 172 7.24 3.87 -8.11
N THR A 173 6.21 3.18 -8.61
CA THR A 173 6.27 2.47 -9.89
C THR A 173 6.36 3.45 -11.06
N ASP A 174 5.55 4.50 -11.06
CA ASP A 174 5.56 5.53 -12.12
C ASP A 174 6.92 6.22 -12.20
N GLN A 175 7.50 6.56 -11.05
CA GLN A 175 8.84 7.14 -10.98
C GLN A 175 9.91 6.18 -11.50
N MET A 176 9.91 4.93 -11.04
CA MET A 176 10.84 3.91 -11.53
C MET A 176 10.75 3.73 -13.05
N ASN A 177 9.54 3.78 -13.61
CA ASN A 177 9.33 3.73 -15.06
C ASN A 177 9.93 4.94 -15.78
N GLU A 178 9.78 6.15 -15.23
CA GLU A 178 10.36 7.38 -15.78
C GLU A 178 11.89 7.34 -15.77
N ILE A 179 12.48 6.89 -14.67
CA ILE A 179 13.94 6.71 -14.55
C ILE A 179 14.44 5.68 -15.57
N ASN A 180 13.76 4.54 -15.70
CA ASN A 180 14.11 3.53 -16.68
C ASN A 180 14.01 4.08 -18.12
N ARG A 181 13.05 4.97 -18.39
CA ARG A 181 12.91 5.66 -19.68
C ARG A 181 14.12 6.56 -19.96
N LEU A 182 14.52 7.37 -18.99
CA LEU A 182 15.70 8.25 -19.08
C LEU A 182 16.99 7.43 -19.22
N LEU A 183 17.16 6.36 -18.45
CA LEU A 183 18.30 5.46 -18.55
C LEU A 183 18.42 4.86 -19.95
N LYS A 184 17.32 4.32 -20.50
CA LYS A 184 17.27 3.81 -21.87
C LYS A 184 17.60 4.88 -22.91
N GLN A 185 17.21 6.13 -22.69
CA GLN A 185 17.59 7.24 -23.57
C GLN A 185 19.09 7.52 -23.50
N LYS A 186 19.66 7.65 -22.30
CA LYS A 186 21.10 7.94 -22.12
C LYS A 186 21.97 6.81 -22.65
N VAL A 187 21.61 5.55 -22.41
CA VAL A 187 22.32 4.38 -22.95
C VAL A 187 22.36 4.43 -24.48
N ARG A 188 21.24 4.78 -25.14
CA ARG A 188 21.21 4.96 -26.60
C ARG A 188 22.17 6.06 -27.06
N THR A 189 22.18 7.22 -26.39
CA THR A 189 23.11 8.31 -26.72
C THR A 189 24.57 7.90 -26.53
N ILE A 190 24.89 7.22 -25.43
CA ILE A 190 26.25 6.74 -25.16
C ILE A 190 26.69 5.72 -26.21
N ASN A 191 25.84 4.75 -26.56
CA ASN A 191 26.15 3.77 -27.59
C ASN A 191 26.37 4.43 -28.95
N HIS A 192 25.55 5.41 -29.32
CA HIS A 192 25.75 6.16 -30.56
C HIS A 192 27.08 6.93 -30.57
N ALA A 193 27.41 7.62 -29.47
CA ALA A 193 28.69 8.31 -29.33
C ALA A 193 29.87 7.34 -29.40
N LYS A 194 29.76 6.18 -28.75
CA LYS A 194 30.75 5.09 -28.80
C LYS A 194 30.96 4.60 -30.24
N GLU A 195 29.91 4.34 -31.00
CA GLU A 195 29.99 3.90 -32.40
C GLU A 195 30.74 4.91 -33.28
N ILE A 196 30.46 6.21 -33.13
CA ILE A 196 31.18 7.27 -33.85
C ILE A 196 32.66 7.27 -33.50
N ILE A 197 33.00 7.16 -32.21
CA ILE A 197 34.40 7.13 -31.74
C ILE A 197 35.11 5.90 -32.30
N GLN A 198 34.49 4.72 -32.24
CA GLN A 198 35.04 3.47 -32.77
C GLN A 198 35.23 3.53 -34.29
N ALA A 199 34.26 4.06 -35.03
CA ALA A 199 34.38 4.24 -36.48
C ALA A 199 35.59 5.12 -36.84
N ARG A 200 35.80 6.20 -36.10
CA ARG A 200 36.97 7.08 -36.30
C ARG A 200 38.27 6.40 -35.90
N GLU A 201 38.29 5.66 -34.80
CA GLU A 201 39.44 4.85 -34.38
C GLU A 201 39.83 3.84 -35.48
N HIS A 202 38.87 3.11 -36.05
CA HIS A 202 39.10 2.18 -37.15
C HIS A 202 39.67 2.87 -38.39
N ALA A 203 39.10 4.01 -38.78
CA ALA A 203 39.59 4.80 -39.91
C ALA A 203 41.03 5.30 -39.71
N LEU A 204 41.41 5.65 -38.48
CA LEU A 204 42.77 6.07 -38.14
C LEU A 204 43.75 4.88 -38.12
N LYS A 205 43.35 3.74 -37.54
CA LYS A 205 44.16 2.50 -37.55
C LYS A 205 44.48 2.06 -38.96
N ALA A 206 43.52 2.14 -39.89
CA ALA A 206 43.74 1.79 -41.30
C ALA A 206 44.80 2.67 -41.98
N LYS A 207 45.02 3.90 -41.51
CA LYS A 207 46.00 4.85 -42.06
C LYS A 207 47.39 4.76 -41.39
N MET A 208 47.54 3.98 -40.33
CA MET A 208 48.78 3.87 -39.55
C MET A 208 49.44 2.50 -39.76
N PRO A 209 50.44 2.38 -40.66
CA PRO A 209 51.02 1.08 -41.04
C PRO A 209 51.75 0.34 -39.91
N ASN A 210 52.17 1.04 -38.84
CA ASN A 210 52.88 0.46 -37.68
C ASN A 210 52.05 0.40 -36.39
N TYR A 211 50.71 0.54 -36.46
CA TYR A 211 49.88 0.52 -35.25
C TYR A 211 49.79 -0.89 -34.64
N ARG A 212 50.51 -1.13 -33.53
CA ARG A 212 50.40 -2.37 -32.75
C ARG A 212 49.10 -2.38 -31.95
N LYS A 213 48.22 -3.36 -32.24
CA LYS A 213 47.02 -3.64 -31.43
C LYS A 213 47.44 -3.86 -29.96
N ARG A 214 46.95 -3.05 -29.03
CA ARG A 214 46.98 -3.40 -27.60
C ARG A 214 46.14 -4.67 -27.43
N LYS A 215 46.67 -5.68 -26.72
CA LYS A 215 45.88 -6.83 -26.24
C LYS A 215 44.88 -6.29 -25.24
N ASP A 216 43.59 -6.41 -25.54
CA ASP A 216 42.53 -6.06 -24.59
C ASP A 216 42.64 -6.99 -23.37
N THR A 217 42.83 -6.41 -22.19
CA THR A 217 42.82 -7.11 -20.90
C THR A 217 41.51 -6.80 -20.17
N ILE A 218 40.37 -7.25 -20.71
CA ILE A 218 39.12 -7.31 -19.95
C ILE A 218 38.35 -8.55 -20.41
N ASN A 219 38.42 -9.61 -19.60
CA ASN A 219 37.43 -10.68 -19.50
C ASN A 219 36.49 -10.31 -18.35
#